data_AF-A0A256LCG9-F1
#
_entry.id   AF-A0A256LCG9-F1
#
_cell.length_a   1.000
_cell.length_b   1.000
_cell.length_c   1.000
_cell.angle_alpha   90.00
_cell.angle_beta   90.00
_cell.angle_gamma   90.00
#
_symmetry.space_group_name_H-M   'P 1'
#
loop_
_entity.id
_entity.type
_entity.pdbx_description
1 polymer ?
#
loop_
_entity_poly.entity_id
_entity_poly.type
_entity_poly.pdbx_seq_one_letter_code
_entity_poly.pdbx_strand_id
1 'polypeptide(L)'
;MDLKIARTQIYLELEGKTLPMYTTASFDDLVNLLPEPGERRTNIILEVARTKDDRLWYPSCGEGPRWVVANLNSASIKNFIEVSEPRVSVDYGESR
;
A
#
# COMPACT_ATOMS: atom_id res chain seq x y z
N MET A 1 14.25 -3.53 -15.31
CA MET A 1 13.26 -2.56 -14.82
C MET A 1 12.62 -3.17 -13.59
N ASP A 2 12.65 -2.48 -12.44
CA ASP A 2 12.07 -2.99 -11.20
C ASP A 2 10.57 -2.78 -11.20
N LEU A 3 9.83 -3.84 -11.50
CA LEU A 3 8.37 -3.81 -11.52
C LEU A 3 7.86 -3.72 -10.07
N LYS A 4 7.28 -2.58 -9.70
CA LYS A 4 6.69 -2.38 -8.37
C LYS A 4 5.21 -2.76 -8.38
N ILE A 5 4.89 -3.80 -7.63
CA ILE A 5 3.54 -4.41 -7.55
C ILE A 5 2.95 -4.12 -6.17
N ALA A 6 1.66 -3.80 -6.12
CA ALA A 6 0.90 -3.79 -4.88
C ALA A 6 0.81 -5.23 -4.33
N ARG A 7 1.44 -5.49 -3.19
CA ARG A 7 1.44 -6.82 -2.57
C ARG A 7 0.47 -6.92 -1.40
N THR A 8 0.27 -5.81 -0.70
CA THR A 8 -0.62 -5.78 0.47
C THR A 8 -1.50 -4.55 0.46
N GLN A 9 -2.73 -4.71 0.92
CA GLN A 9 -3.66 -3.62 1.19
C GLN A 9 -3.71 -3.39 2.69
N ILE A 10 -3.33 -2.19 3.13
CA ILE A 10 -3.41 -1.74 4.52
C ILE A 10 -4.66 -0.88 4.71
N TYR A 11 -5.28 -0.97 5.88
CA TYR A 11 -6.42 -0.14 6.28
C TYR A 11 -5.97 0.86 7.33
N LEU A 12 -5.94 2.14 6.95
CA LEU A 12 -5.50 3.24 7.80
C LEU A 12 -6.68 3.97 8.42
N GLU A 13 -6.64 4.19 9.73
CA GLU A 13 -7.54 5.11 10.43
C GLU A 13 -6.97 6.54 10.34
N LEU A 14 -7.71 7.40 9.64
CA LEU A 14 -7.42 8.83 9.48
C LEU A 14 -8.69 9.62 9.83
N GLU A 15 -8.60 10.51 10.82
CA GLU A 15 -9.72 11.38 11.23
C GLU A 15 -11.04 10.62 11.50
N GLY A 16 -10.94 9.42 12.09
CA GLY A 16 -12.11 8.57 12.39
C GLY A 16 -12.69 7.81 11.19
N LYS A 17 -12.01 7.83 10.04
CA LYS A 17 -12.37 7.03 8.86
C LYS A 17 -11.30 5.98 8.59
N THR A 18 -11.75 4.77 8.27
CA THR A 18 -10.86 3.69 7.81
C THR A 18 -10.77 3.71 6.30
N LEU A 19 -9.58 3.97 5.77
CA LEU A 19 -9.32 4.09 4.33
C LEU A 19 -8.32 3.03 3.86
N PRO A 20 -8.58 2.35 2.73
CA PRO A 20 -7.62 1.42 2.18
C PRO A 20 -6.48 2.12 1.45
N MET A 21 -5.28 1.57 1.58
CA MET A 21 -4.06 2.01 0.89
C MET A 21 -3.25 0.78 0.47
N TYR A 22 -2.61 0.82 -0.70
CA TYR A 22 -1.81 -0.29 -1.21
C TYR A 22 -0.32 -0.02 -1.00
N THR A 23 0.43 -1.06 -0.66
CA THR A 23 1.90 -1.01 -0.43
C THR A 23 2.62 -2.09 -1.22
N THR A 24 3.90 -1.85 -1.51
CA THR A 24 4.80 -2.85 -2.09
C THR A 24 5.32 -3.85 -1.06
N ALA A 25 5.18 -3.56 0.24
CA ALA A 25 5.53 -4.48 1.32
C ALA A 25 4.66 -5.74 1.26
N SER A 26 5.27 -6.91 1.44
CA SER A 26 4.53 -8.17 1.55
C SER A 26 3.77 -8.27 2.87
N PHE A 27 2.87 -9.25 2.96
CA PHE A 27 2.14 -9.52 4.20
C PHE A 27 3.12 -9.82 5.35
N ASP A 28 4.11 -10.69 5.09
CA ASP A 28 5.13 -11.07 6.08
C ASP A 28 6.01 -9.89 6.50
N ASP A 29 6.37 -9.00 5.57
CA ASP A 29 7.10 -7.77 5.92
C ASP A 29 6.32 -6.94 6.93
N LEU A 30 4.99 -6.80 6.72
CA LEU A 30 4.15 -6.01 7.61
C LEU A 30 3.94 -6.70 8.96
N VAL A 31 3.80 -8.02 9.00
CA VAL A 31 3.76 -8.78 10.26
C VAL A 31 5.03 -8.55 11.08
N ASN A 32 6.20 -8.50 10.43
CA ASN A 32 7.48 -8.29 11.11
C ASN A 32 7.77 -6.82 11.48
N LEU A 33 7.23 -5.87 10.72
CA LEU A 33 7.42 -4.43 10.94
C LEU A 33 6.44 -3.84 11.95
N LEU A 34 5.25 -4.42 12.07
CA LEU A 34 4.23 -3.94 12.98
C LEU A 34 4.52 -4.47 14.39
N PRO A 35 4.51 -3.59 15.40
CA PRO A 35 4.73 -4.00 16.78
C PRO A 35 3.61 -4.92 17.25
N GLU A 36 3.94 -5.84 18.17
CA GLU A 36 2.95 -6.75 18.73
C GLU A 36 1.83 -5.98 19.46
N PRO A 37 0.62 -6.54 19.59
CA PRO A 37 -0.46 -5.92 20.35
C PRO A 37 -0.02 -5.57 21.79
N GLY A 38 0.03 -4.28 22.12
CA GLY A 38 0.43 -3.79 23.44
C GLY A 38 1.83 -3.18 23.49
N GLU A 39 2.62 -3.30 22.43
CA GLU A 39 3.92 -2.66 22.31
C GLU A 39 3.83 -1.17 21.92
N ARG A 40 4.95 -0.46 22.10
CA ARG A 40 5.02 0.97 21.83
C ARG A 40 4.80 1.24 20.35
N ARG A 41 3.91 2.18 20.05
CA ARG A 41 3.63 2.67 18.70
C ARG A 41 4.91 3.23 18.07
N THR A 42 5.18 2.81 16.84
CA THR A 42 6.38 3.18 16.07
C THR A 42 5.98 3.79 14.74
N ASN A 43 6.90 4.56 14.18
CA ASN A 43 6.79 5.03 12.81
C ASN A 43 7.38 3.96 11.90
N ILE A 44 6.62 3.54 10.90
CA ILE A 44 7.05 2.61 9.86
C ILE A 44 7.14 3.34 8.53
N ILE A 45 8.17 3.02 7.76
CA ILE A 45 8.37 3.60 6.43
C ILE A 45 7.92 2.57 5.42
N LEU A 46 6.89 2.91 4.64
CA LEU A 46 6.34 2.05 3.59
C LEU A 46 6.30 2.81 2.28
N GLU A 47 6.48 2.09 1.18
CA GLU A 47 6.20 2.64 -0.14
C GLU A 47 4.75 2.33 -0.54
N VAL A 48 3.97 3.37 -0.79
CA VAL A 48 2.52 3.29 -0.96
C VAL A 48 2.07 3.84 -2.31
N ALA A 49 0.95 3.32 -2.82
CA ALA A 49 0.36 3.74 -4.08
C ALA A 49 -0.46 5.04 -3.92
N ARG A 50 -0.19 6.01 -4.80
CA ARG A 50 -0.92 7.28 -4.93
C ARG A 50 -1.27 7.56 -6.39
N THR A 51 -2.28 8.39 -6.62
CA THR A 51 -2.55 8.95 -7.96
C THR A 51 -1.50 10.01 -8.30
N LYS A 52 -1.51 10.51 -9.54
CA LYS A 52 -0.62 11.63 -9.93
C LYS A 52 -0.85 12.91 -9.12
N ASP A 53 -2.08 13.10 -8.63
CA ASP A 53 -2.49 14.23 -7.78
C ASP A 53 -2.38 13.93 -6.27
N ASP A 54 -1.57 12.96 -5.87
CA ASP A 54 -1.34 12.55 -4.48
C ASP A 54 -2.57 12.06 -3.70
N ARG A 55 -3.65 11.67 -4.40
CA ARG A 55 -4.82 11.01 -3.78
C ARG A 55 -4.56 9.52 -3.55
N LEU A 56 -5.42 8.87 -2.75
CA LEU A 56 -5.37 7.41 -2.59
C LEU A 56 -5.64 6.74 -3.94
N TRP A 57 -4.76 5.81 -4.31
CA TRP A 57 -4.90 5.08 -5.55
C TRP A 57 -5.73 3.81 -5.35
N TYR A 58 -6.60 3.53 -6.31
CA TYR A 58 -7.38 2.30 -6.41
C TYR A 58 -7.23 1.72 -7.82
N PRO A 59 -7.33 0.39 -7.99
CA PRO A 59 -7.27 -0.25 -9.31
C PRO A 59 -8.29 0.31 -10.32
N SER A 60 -9.41 0.86 -9.84
CA SER A 60 -10.46 1.48 -10.65
C SER A 60 -10.18 2.93 -11.07
N CYS A 61 -9.06 3.54 -10.65
CA CYS A 61 -8.73 4.93 -11.00
C CYS A 61 -8.49 5.15 -12.51
N GLY A 62 -8.32 4.08 -13.30
CA GLY A 62 -8.07 4.17 -14.74
C GLY A 62 -6.65 4.63 -15.12
N GLU A 63 -5.79 4.87 -14.12
CA GLU A 63 -4.38 5.19 -14.28
C GLU A 63 -3.52 4.29 -13.37
N GLY A 64 -2.26 4.07 -13.74
CA GLY A 64 -1.31 3.34 -12.91
C GLY A 64 -0.93 4.11 -11.63
N PRO A 65 -0.50 3.41 -10.57
CA PRO A 65 -0.10 4.06 -9.33
C PRO A 65 1.25 4.77 -9.49
N ARG A 66 1.41 5.89 -8.79
CA ARG A 66 2.70 6.45 -8.41
C ARG A 66 3.09 5.89 -7.04
N TRP A 67 4.29 5.33 -6.94
CA TRP A 67 4.84 4.83 -5.68
C TRP A 67 5.53 5.96 -4.92
N VAL A 68 5.14 6.16 -3.66
CA VAL A 68 5.67 7.23 -2.80
C VAL A 68 6.05 6.65 -1.45
N VAL A 69 7.22 7.04 -0.94
CA VAL A 69 7.64 6.68 0.42
C VAL A 69 6.83 7.47 1.43
N ALA A 70 6.10 6.77 2.29
CA ALA A 70 5.29 7.32 3.35
C ALA A 70 5.81 6.89 4.72
N ASN A 71 5.84 7.84 5.65
CA ASN A 71 6.08 7.58 7.06
C ASN A 71 4.73 7.48 7.77
N LEU A 72 4.38 6.27 8.24
CA LEU A 72 3.08 5.95 8.82
C LEU A 72 3.24 5.59 10.29
N ASN A 73 2.33 6.06 11.12
CA ASN A 73 2.22 5.59 12.50
C ASN A 73 1.61 4.19 12.50
N SER A 74 2.27 3.20 13.10
CA SER A 74 1.78 1.82 13.15
C SER A 74 0.40 1.71 13.81
N ALA A 75 0.04 2.62 14.72
CA ALA A 75 -1.29 2.65 15.34
C ALA A 75 -2.42 3.08 14.41
N SER A 76 -2.10 3.76 13.31
CA SER A 76 -3.08 4.09 12.29
C SER A 76 -3.43 2.86 11.45
N ILE A 77 -2.59 1.83 11.40
CA ILE A 77 -2.88 0.59 10.65
C ILE A 77 -3.78 -0.30 11.51
N LYS A 78 -5.02 -0.48 11.08
CA LYS A 78 -6.01 -1.32 11.79
C LYS A 78 -5.95 -2.77 11.39
N ASN A 79 -5.72 -3.01 10.12
CA ASN A 79 -5.62 -4.34 9.55
C ASN A 79 -4.90 -4.26 8.21
N PHE A 80 -4.44 -5.39 7.72
CA PHE A 80 -3.88 -5.52 6.38
C PHE A 80 -4.18 -6.91 5.83
N ILE A 81 -4.39 -6.97 4.52
CA ILE A 81 -4.69 -8.22 3.81
C ILE A 81 -3.77 -8.34 2.62
N GLU A 82 -3.29 -9.55 2.37
CA GLU A 82 -2.56 -9.87 1.16
C GLU A 82 -3.44 -9.56 -0.05
N VAL A 83 -2.87 -8.84 -1.02
CA VAL A 83 -3.53 -8.64 -2.30
C VAL A 83 -3.20 -9.87 -3.12
N SER A 84 -4.21 -10.70 -3.39
CA SER A 84 -4.06 -11.81 -4.33
C SER A 84 -3.44 -11.27 -5.61
N GLU A 85 -2.42 -12.00 -6.13
CA GLU A 85 -1.62 -11.59 -7.29
C GLU A 85 -2.44 -10.81 -8.32
N PRO A 86 -1.88 -9.71 -8.87
CA PRO A 86 -2.63 -8.82 -9.74
C PRO A 86 -3.31 -9.63 -10.84
N ARG A 87 -4.65 -9.73 -10.80
CA ARG A 87 -5.47 -10.40 -11.84
C ARG A 87 -5.45 -9.66 -13.18
N VAL A 88 -4.49 -8.77 -13.41
CA VAL A 88 -4.33 -8.02 -14.66
C VAL A 88 -2.83 -7.82 -14.93
N SER A 89 -2.28 -8.61 -15.87
CA SER A 89 -1.09 -8.22 -16.62
C SER A 89 -1.46 -6.98 -17.44
N VAL A 90 -0.99 -5.80 -17.06
CA VAL A 90 -1.12 -4.63 -17.91
C VAL A 90 0.07 -4.60 -18.85
N ASP A 91 -0.14 -5.17 -20.04
CA ASP A 91 0.72 -4.99 -21.20
C ASP A 91 0.43 -3.61 -21.80
N TYR A 92 1.32 -2.65 -21.54
CA TYR A 92 1.31 -1.38 -22.25
C TYR A 92 2.09 -1.59 -23.53
N GLY A 93 1.41 -2.17 -24.54
CA GLY A 93 2.06 -2.62 -25.76
C GLY A 93 3.03 -1.59 -26.33
N GLU A 94 4.25 -2.03 -26.62
CA GLU A 94 5.07 -1.31 -27.58
C GLU A 94 4.45 -1.51 -28.96
N SER A 95 3.53 -0.61 -29.30
CA SER A 95 3.26 -0.30 -30.69
C SER A 95 4.38 0.61 -31.20
N ARG A 96 5.44 -0.04 -31.71
CA ARG A 96 6.59 0.46 -32.50
C ARG A 96 7.91 0.69 -31.76
#